data_AF-A0A370X2T2-F1
#
_entry.id   AF-A0A370X2T2-F1
#
_cell.length_a   1.000
_cell.length_b   1.000
_cell.length_c   1.000
_cell.angle_alpha   90.00
_cell.angle_beta   90.00
_cell.angle_gamma   90.00
#
_symmetry.space_group_name_H-M   'P 1'
#
loop_
_entity.id
_entity.type
_entity.pdbx_description
1 polymer ?
#
loop_
_entity_poly.entity_id
_entity_poly.type
_entity_poly.pdbx_seq_one_letter_code
_entity_poly.pdbx_strand_id
1 'polypeptide(L)'
;MHMAILDYRRTLLVAALATAALASIVMHPHAIDAHAQDTMADETQHSEAGVMAVDNHWSIAEMTGDTDWLDQMLLPEYRSVGNTGTVHPKAAIVAGAAKRKGTDLAKAKLEFATYQKEHPYGSAVVIHGDTAVITFYDPSLGPDKGVKSSDVFVYVDGHWHAIYSQHTAVNAG
;
A
#
# COMPACT_ATOMS: atom_id res chain seq x y z
N MET A 1 23.43 14.45 -89.20
CA MET A 1 22.40 15.46 -88.87
C MET A 1 22.68 15.96 -87.46
N HIS A 2 23.01 17.25 -87.35
CA HIS A 2 23.04 18.14 -86.18
C HIS A 2 23.70 17.75 -84.84
N MET A 3 24.62 18.64 -84.45
CA MET A 3 25.23 18.86 -83.15
C MET A 3 24.33 19.76 -82.28
N ALA A 4 24.18 19.49 -80.98
CA ALA A 4 23.74 20.43 -79.93
C ALA A 4 24.00 19.78 -78.55
N ILE A 5 24.90 20.26 -77.69
CA ILE A 5 24.89 21.47 -76.83
C ILE A 5 24.07 21.28 -75.51
N LEU A 6 24.85 21.28 -74.42
CA LEU A 6 24.65 21.80 -73.05
C LEU A 6 23.77 21.12 -71.97
N ASP A 7 24.46 20.83 -70.85
CA ASP A 7 24.21 21.30 -69.47
C ASP A 7 23.37 20.49 -68.43
N TYR A 8 24.06 20.26 -67.30
CA TYR A 8 23.65 20.57 -65.91
C TYR A 8 23.05 19.48 -64.96
N ARG A 9 23.61 19.52 -63.74
CA ARG A 9 23.00 19.27 -62.40
C ARG A 9 22.91 17.86 -61.77
N ARG A 10 23.63 17.79 -60.64
CA ARG A 10 23.18 17.45 -59.26
C ARG A 10 22.65 16.04 -58.94
N THR A 11 23.26 15.50 -57.88
CA THR A 11 22.66 14.85 -56.68
C THR A 11 23.15 13.41 -56.43
N LEU A 12 23.87 13.34 -55.31
CA LEU A 12 24.26 12.20 -54.48
C LEU A 12 23.28 11.01 -54.48
N LEU A 13 23.82 9.79 -54.47
CA LEU A 13 23.36 8.79 -53.51
C LEU A 13 24.44 7.73 -53.26
N VAL A 14 24.72 7.57 -51.96
CA VAL A 14 25.69 6.69 -51.31
C VAL A 14 25.23 5.24 -51.46
N ALA A 15 26.16 4.36 -51.85
CA ALA A 15 25.97 2.91 -51.80
C ALA A 15 27.04 2.28 -50.91
N ALA A 16 26.55 1.35 -50.09
CA ALA A 16 27.15 0.72 -48.93
C ALA A 16 28.41 -0.10 -49.18
N LEU A 17 29.22 -0.28 -48.12
CA LEU A 17 29.85 -1.57 -47.84
C LEU A 17 30.02 -1.77 -46.34
N ALA A 18 29.40 -2.85 -45.88
CA ALA A 18 29.31 -3.30 -44.51
C ALA A 18 30.61 -3.98 -44.05
N THR A 19 30.92 -3.85 -42.76
CA THR A 19 31.79 -4.79 -42.05
C THR A 19 31.11 -5.16 -40.74
N ALA A 20 30.73 -6.43 -40.64
CA ALA A 20 30.09 -7.02 -39.48
C ALA A 20 31.13 -7.29 -38.38
N ALA A 21 30.92 -6.74 -37.18
CA ALA A 21 31.60 -7.15 -35.97
C ALA A 21 30.57 -7.83 -35.05
N LEU A 22 30.67 -9.15 -34.93
CA LEU A 22 29.98 -9.91 -33.89
C LEU A 22 30.65 -9.57 -32.54
N ALA A 23 29.98 -8.76 -31.73
CA ALA A 23 30.29 -8.66 -30.30
C ALA A 23 29.27 -9.52 -29.55
N SER A 24 29.71 -10.67 -29.04
CA SER A 24 28.94 -11.49 -28.13
C SER A 24 28.77 -10.77 -26.80
N ILE A 25 27.63 -10.10 -26.61
CA ILE A 25 27.22 -9.58 -25.31
C ILE A 25 26.85 -10.79 -24.45
N VAL A 26 27.75 -11.19 -23.56
CA VAL A 26 27.41 -12.06 -22.43
C VAL A 26 26.51 -11.24 -21.51
N MET A 27 25.19 -11.41 -21.68
CA MET A 27 24.24 -10.96 -20.66
C MET A 27 24.54 -11.75 -19.40
N HIS A 28 25.23 -11.12 -18.46
CA HIS A 28 25.26 -11.62 -17.10
C HIS A 28 23.83 -11.46 -16.58
N PRO A 29 23.16 -12.53 -16.13
CA PRO A 29 21.96 -12.34 -15.33
C PRO A 29 22.43 -11.60 -14.08
N HIS A 30 22.10 -10.31 -13.98
CA HIS A 30 21.98 -9.71 -12.66
C HIS A 30 20.89 -10.52 -11.96
N ALA A 31 21.32 -11.47 -11.13
CA ALA A 31 20.52 -11.90 -10.02
C ALA A 31 20.24 -10.63 -9.22
N ILE A 32 19.08 -10.03 -9.48
CA ILE A 32 18.46 -9.15 -8.50
C ILE A 32 18.14 -10.12 -7.38
N ASP A 33 19.00 -10.14 -6.36
CA ASP A 33 18.63 -10.65 -5.06
C ASP A 33 17.43 -9.80 -4.61
N ALA A 34 16.24 -10.27 -4.94
CA ALA A 34 14.99 -9.81 -4.39
C ALA A 34 14.91 -10.33 -2.94
N HIS A 35 15.87 -9.93 -2.11
CA HIS A 35 15.56 -9.66 -0.73
C HIS A 35 14.71 -8.41 -0.75
N ALA A 36 13.40 -8.60 -0.96
CA ALA A 36 12.42 -7.62 -0.55
C ALA A 36 12.62 -7.44 0.96
N GLN A 37 13.48 -6.50 1.34
CA GLN A 37 13.42 -5.93 2.67
C GLN A 37 12.01 -5.35 2.76
N ASP A 38 11.24 -5.93 3.66
CA ASP A 38 9.97 -5.45 4.17
C ASP A 38 10.16 -4.05 4.75
N THR A 39 10.42 -3.09 3.86
CA THR A 39 10.52 -1.68 4.17
C THR A 39 9.11 -1.17 4.16
N MET A 40 8.40 -1.45 5.25
CA MET A 40 7.20 -0.71 5.60
C MET A 40 7.53 0.77 5.44
N ALA A 41 6.65 1.50 4.76
CA ALA A 41 6.82 2.93 4.57
C ALA A 41 6.93 3.62 5.93
N ASP A 42 7.59 4.78 5.93
CA ASP A 42 7.71 5.59 7.14
C ASP A 42 6.32 6.09 7.57
N GLU A 43 5.89 5.66 8.76
CA GLU A 43 4.59 5.98 9.38
C GLU A 43 4.37 7.48 9.59
N THR A 44 5.43 8.28 9.61
CA THR A 44 5.34 9.74 9.78
C THR A 44 5.03 10.47 8.47
N GLN A 45 5.10 9.80 7.33
CA GLN A 45 4.83 10.44 6.04
C GLN A 45 3.35 10.78 5.90
N HIS A 46 3.05 12.05 5.62
CA HIS A 46 1.73 12.50 5.20
C HIS A 46 1.44 12.03 3.75
N SER A 47 1.23 10.73 3.59
CA SER A 47 0.99 10.07 2.31
C SER A 47 0.14 8.81 2.49
N GLU A 48 -0.37 8.27 1.40
CA GLU A 48 -1.08 6.98 1.38
C GLU A 48 -0.22 5.85 1.96
N ALA A 49 1.07 5.81 1.59
CA ALA A 49 1.98 4.78 2.09
C ALA A 49 2.19 4.89 3.62
N GLY A 50 2.29 6.12 4.13
CA GLY A 50 2.47 6.37 5.58
C GLY A 50 1.24 5.94 6.39
N VAL A 51 0.02 6.30 5.96
CA VAL A 51 -1.20 5.89 6.68
C VAL A 51 -1.43 4.38 6.60
N MET A 52 -1.12 3.73 5.48
CA MET A 52 -1.17 2.27 5.37
C MET A 52 -0.11 1.57 6.25
N ALA A 53 1.06 2.19 6.46
CA ALA A 53 2.05 1.67 7.39
C ALA A 53 1.53 1.72 8.84
N VAL A 54 0.88 2.82 9.23
CA VAL A 54 0.25 2.95 10.55
C VAL A 54 -0.89 1.94 10.75
N ASP A 55 -1.73 1.72 9.75
CA ASP A 55 -2.79 0.70 9.78
C ASP A 55 -2.26 -0.73 9.97
N ASN A 56 -1.20 -1.07 9.24
CA ASN A 56 -0.52 -2.36 9.41
C ASN A 56 0.11 -2.49 10.81
N HIS A 57 0.75 -1.44 11.31
CA HIS A 57 1.30 -1.43 12.67
C HIS A 57 0.19 -1.58 13.72
N TRP A 58 -0.94 -0.92 13.53
CA TRP A 58 -2.09 -1.07 14.42
C TRP A 58 -2.53 -2.52 14.55
N SER A 59 -2.73 -3.21 13.43
CA SER A 59 -3.08 -4.63 13.43
C SER A 59 -2.09 -5.47 14.26
N ILE A 60 -0.78 -5.22 14.09
CA ILE A 60 0.27 -5.92 14.83
C ILE A 60 0.26 -5.54 16.32
N ALA A 61 0.10 -4.26 16.66
CA ALA A 61 0.07 -3.76 18.03
C ALA A 61 -1.10 -4.37 18.83
N GLU A 62 -2.27 -4.55 18.20
CA GLU A 62 -3.38 -5.27 18.82
C GLU A 62 -3.06 -6.75 19.07
N MET A 63 -2.31 -7.39 18.16
CA MET A 63 -1.92 -8.79 18.27
C MET A 63 -0.80 -9.04 19.28
N THR A 64 0.15 -8.11 19.42
CA THR A 64 1.26 -8.19 20.38
C THR A 64 0.89 -7.67 21.77
N GLY A 65 -0.18 -6.88 21.86
CA GLY A 65 -0.56 -6.17 23.07
C GLY A 65 0.33 -4.98 23.36
N ASP A 66 0.82 -4.29 22.32
CA ASP A 66 1.56 -3.02 22.46
C ASP A 66 0.58 -1.88 22.81
N THR A 67 0.17 -1.87 24.08
CA THR A 67 -0.82 -0.93 24.60
C THR A 67 -0.31 0.51 24.61
N ASP A 68 1.01 0.71 24.71
CA ASP A 68 1.59 2.04 24.82
C ASP A 68 1.60 2.73 23.46
N TRP A 69 1.88 1.98 22.39
CA TRP A 69 1.74 2.47 21.03
C TRP A 69 0.26 2.70 20.67
N LEU A 70 -0.63 1.77 21.01
CA LEU A 70 -2.08 1.94 20.77
C LEU A 70 -2.65 3.16 21.49
N ASP A 71 -2.20 3.43 22.72
CA ASP A 71 -2.65 4.60 23.47
C ASP A 71 -2.18 5.91 22.83
N GLN A 72 -1.04 5.93 22.15
CA GLN A 72 -0.56 7.13 21.44
C GLN A 72 -1.25 7.30 20.07
N MET A 73 -1.42 6.20 19.33
CA MET A 73 -1.97 6.25 17.98
C MET A 73 -3.48 6.53 17.97
N LEU A 74 -4.25 5.96 18.91
CA LEU A 74 -5.69 6.18 18.98
C LEU A 74 -6.00 7.52 19.66
N LEU A 75 -6.75 8.41 19.00
CA LEU A 75 -7.20 9.65 19.64
C LEU A 75 -8.10 9.36 20.86
N PRO A 76 -8.18 10.27 21.86
CA PRO A 76 -9.05 10.10 23.02
C PRO A 76 -10.53 9.85 22.65
N GLU A 77 -11.01 10.48 21.58
CA GLU A 77 -12.37 10.36 21.05
C GLU A 77 -12.57 9.14 20.15
N TYR A 78 -11.54 8.31 19.96
CA TYR A 78 -11.59 7.16 19.06
C TYR A 78 -12.72 6.20 19.44
N ARG A 79 -13.45 5.77 18.40
CA ARG A 79 -14.48 4.75 18.49
C ARG A 79 -14.44 3.85 17.26
N SER A 80 -14.55 2.54 17.50
CA SER A 80 -14.86 1.54 16.48
C SER A 80 -16.32 1.14 16.60
N VAL A 81 -17.00 0.96 15.47
CA VAL A 81 -18.36 0.44 15.42
C VAL A 81 -18.34 -0.89 14.68
N GLY A 82 -18.71 -1.96 15.37
CA GLY A 82 -18.81 -3.29 14.78
C GLY A 82 -19.96 -3.42 13.78
N ASN A 83 -20.00 -4.53 13.06
CA ASN A 83 -21.05 -4.83 12.08
C ASN A 83 -22.47 -4.96 12.66
N THR A 84 -22.59 -5.10 13.98
CA THR A 84 -23.88 -5.10 14.71
C THR A 84 -24.26 -3.72 15.26
N GLY A 85 -23.46 -2.68 15.00
CA GLY A 85 -23.64 -1.35 15.58
C GLY A 85 -23.09 -1.19 17.01
N THR A 86 -22.45 -2.23 17.56
CA THR A 86 -21.81 -2.16 18.88
C THR A 86 -20.62 -1.20 18.83
N VAL A 87 -20.59 -0.23 19.75
CA VAL A 87 -19.52 0.77 19.84
C VAL A 87 -18.44 0.30 20.81
N HIS A 88 -17.18 0.35 20.37
CA HIS A 88 -15.99 0.06 21.14
C HIS A 88 -15.13 1.33 21.25
N PRO A 89 -15.08 2.00 22.42
CA PRO A 89 -14.20 3.15 22.62
C PRO A 89 -12.73 2.71 22.69
N LYS A 90 -11.80 3.66 22.54
CA LYS A 90 -10.35 3.45 22.72
C LYS A 90 -9.99 2.53 23.89
N ALA A 91 -10.52 2.82 25.08
CA ALA A 91 -10.24 2.05 26.29
C ALA A 91 -10.59 0.56 26.16
N ALA A 92 -11.64 0.21 25.40
CA ALA A 92 -12.01 -1.17 25.15
C ALA A 92 -11.03 -1.87 24.19
N ILE A 93 -10.53 -1.17 23.17
CA ILE A 93 -9.52 -1.68 22.25
C ILE A 93 -8.22 -1.95 22.99
N VAL A 94 -7.73 -0.97 23.76
CA VAL A 94 -6.50 -1.10 24.56
C VAL A 94 -6.64 -2.23 25.59
N ALA A 95 -7.77 -2.34 26.29
CA ALA A 95 -8.03 -3.44 27.23
C ALA A 95 -8.13 -4.81 26.53
N GLY A 96 -8.59 -4.85 25.29
CA GLY A 96 -8.58 -6.05 24.44
C GLY A 96 -7.16 -6.48 24.09
N ALA A 97 -6.34 -5.56 23.59
CA ALA A 97 -4.94 -5.78 23.24
C ALA A 97 -4.10 -6.20 24.46
N ALA A 98 -4.36 -5.61 25.63
CA ALA A 98 -3.66 -5.96 26.88
C ALA A 98 -3.71 -7.46 27.22
N LYS A 99 -4.76 -8.18 26.79
CA LYS A 99 -4.90 -9.63 26.99
C LYS A 99 -3.89 -10.44 26.18
N ARG A 100 -3.26 -9.84 25.16
CA ARG A 100 -2.26 -10.46 24.29
C ARG A 100 -0.83 -10.02 24.63
N LYS A 101 -0.65 -9.22 25.69
CA LYS A 101 0.64 -8.68 26.11
C LYS A 101 1.70 -9.78 26.24
N GLY A 102 2.84 -9.57 25.58
CA GLY A 102 3.95 -10.53 25.56
C GLY A 102 3.85 -11.59 24.45
N THR A 103 2.88 -11.46 23.53
CA THR A 103 2.90 -12.24 22.29
C THR A 103 4.12 -11.84 21.46
N ASP A 104 4.87 -12.83 21.00
CA ASP A 104 6.06 -12.62 20.19
C ASP A 104 5.73 -11.89 18.87
N LEU A 105 6.55 -10.90 18.52
CA LEU A 105 6.32 -10.06 17.33
C LEU A 105 6.41 -10.86 16.03
N ALA A 106 7.38 -11.78 15.92
CA ALA A 106 7.54 -12.57 14.70
C ALA A 106 6.35 -13.51 14.51
N LYS A 107 5.86 -14.11 15.61
CA LYS A 107 4.62 -14.88 15.62
C LYS A 107 3.41 -14.03 15.21
N ALA A 108 3.24 -12.84 15.78
CA ALA A 108 2.12 -11.95 15.43
C ALA A 108 2.13 -11.55 13.95
N LYS A 109 3.30 -11.20 13.39
CA LYS A 109 3.46 -10.89 11.96
C LYS A 109 3.12 -12.07 11.06
N LEU A 110 3.55 -13.29 11.44
CA LEU A 110 3.24 -14.50 10.69
C LEU A 110 1.74 -14.82 10.70
N GLU A 111 1.09 -14.71 11.87
CA GLU A 111 -0.35 -14.91 12.02
C GLU A 111 -1.14 -13.88 11.22
N PHE A 112 -0.72 -12.61 11.25
CA PHE A 112 -1.35 -11.55 10.47
C PHE A 112 -1.25 -11.79 8.95
N ALA A 113 -0.05 -12.12 8.46
CA ALA A 113 0.15 -12.45 7.05
C ALA A 113 -0.65 -13.70 6.61
N THR A 114 -0.78 -14.69 7.50
CA THR A 114 -1.60 -15.88 7.26
C THR A 114 -3.08 -15.50 7.16
N TYR A 115 -3.57 -14.69 8.09
CA TYR A 115 -4.95 -14.19 8.09
C TYR A 115 -5.26 -13.40 6.81
N GLN A 116 -4.39 -12.47 6.38
CA GLN A 116 -4.58 -11.70 5.15
C GLN A 116 -4.66 -12.60 3.90
N LYS A 117 -3.90 -13.70 3.87
CA LYS A 117 -3.94 -14.67 2.77
C LYS A 117 -5.25 -15.47 2.76
N GLU A 118 -5.76 -15.85 3.92
CA GLU A 118 -7.01 -16.61 4.07
C GLU A 118 -8.25 -15.73 3.89
N HIS A 119 -8.14 -14.44 4.19
CA HIS A 119 -9.20 -13.45 4.14
C HIS A 119 -8.81 -12.26 3.24
N PRO A 120 -8.66 -12.47 1.93
CA PRO A 120 -8.23 -11.42 1.02
C PRO A 120 -9.24 -10.26 1.01
N TYR A 121 -8.70 -9.05 1.13
CA TYR A 121 -9.44 -7.80 0.97
C TYR A 121 -8.67 -6.87 0.02
N GLY A 122 -9.40 -6.00 -0.65
CA GLY A 122 -8.81 -4.84 -1.31
C GLY A 122 -8.82 -3.65 -0.35
N SER A 123 -7.90 -2.72 -0.54
CA SER A 123 -7.88 -1.45 0.16
C SER A 123 -7.81 -0.29 -0.83
N ALA A 124 -8.37 0.86 -0.44
CA ALA A 124 -8.25 2.11 -1.15
C ALA A 124 -8.09 3.24 -0.13
N VAL A 125 -7.21 4.19 -0.43
CA VAL A 125 -6.98 5.36 0.44
C VAL A 125 -7.40 6.63 -0.28
N VAL A 126 -8.10 7.49 0.45
CA VAL A 126 -8.36 8.87 0.03
C VAL A 126 -7.82 9.80 1.10
N ILE A 127 -7.00 10.76 0.70
CA ILE A 127 -6.49 11.83 1.57
C ILE A 127 -7.13 13.16 1.15
N HIS A 128 -7.64 13.90 2.13
CA HIS A 128 -8.15 15.25 1.94
C HIS A 128 -7.70 16.16 3.09
N GLY A 129 -6.80 17.10 2.80
CA GLY A 129 -6.12 17.86 3.85
C GLY A 129 -5.36 16.91 4.76
N ASP A 130 -5.53 17.07 6.07
CA ASP A 130 -4.92 16.23 7.10
C ASP A 130 -5.77 15.01 7.48
N THR A 131 -6.75 14.62 6.67
CA THR A 131 -7.60 13.44 6.94
C THR A 131 -7.35 12.37 5.89
N ALA A 132 -7.20 11.13 6.34
CA ALA A 132 -7.17 9.95 5.49
C ALA A 132 -8.33 9.02 5.81
N VAL A 133 -8.91 8.43 4.77
CA VAL A 133 -9.89 7.35 4.88
C VAL A 133 -9.33 6.13 4.16
N ILE A 134 -9.11 5.05 4.90
CA ILE A 134 -8.82 3.74 4.36
C ILE A 134 -10.13 2.99 4.25
N THR A 135 -10.44 2.48 3.05
CA THR A 135 -11.60 1.64 2.79
C THR A 135 -11.14 0.22 2.51
N PHE A 136 -11.68 -0.76 3.22
CA PHE A 136 -11.43 -2.17 2.98
C PHE A 136 -12.65 -2.82 2.33
N TYR A 137 -12.44 -3.57 1.26
CA TYR A 137 -13.54 -4.09 0.45
C TYR A 137 -13.33 -5.52 -0.02
N ASP A 138 -14.43 -6.18 -0.36
CA ASP A 138 -14.42 -7.45 -1.07
C ASP A 138 -13.82 -7.28 -2.48
N PRO A 139 -12.69 -7.93 -2.81
CA PRO A 139 -12.06 -7.79 -4.12
C PRO A 139 -12.98 -8.16 -5.28
N SER A 140 -13.94 -9.08 -5.05
CA SER A 140 -14.89 -9.51 -6.09
C SER A 140 -16.00 -8.49 -6.38
N LEU A 141 -16.28 -7.59 -5.44
CA LEU A 141 -17.30 -6.54 -5.57
C LEU A 141 -16.70 -5.15 -5.82
N GLY A 142 -15.42 -4.97 -5.53
CA GLY A 142 -14.70 -3.71 -5.67
C GLY A 142 -15.06 -2.67 -4.60
N PRO A 143 -14.38 -1.51 -4.60
CA PRO A 143 -14.56 -0.48 -3.56
C PRO A 143 -15.94 0.17 -3.54
N ASP A 144 -16.68 0.16 -4.67
CA ASP A 144 -17.98 0.84 -4.75
C ASP A 144 -19.15 0.03 -4.15
N LYS A 145 -19.00 -1.30 -4.08
CA LYS A 145 -20.08 -2.23 -3.65
C LYS A 145 -19.66 -3.21 -2.58
N GLY A 146 -18.35 -3.34 -2.35
CA GLY A 146 -17.77 -4.36 -1.49
C GLY A 146 -17.29 -3.86 -0.15
N VAL A 147 -17.55 -2.62 0.26
CA VAL A 147 -16.98 -2.03 1.48
C VAL A 147 -17.39 -2.85 2.72
N LYS A 148 -16.41 -3.48 3.35
CA LYS A 148 -16.55 -4.26 4.59
C LYS A 148 -16.16 -3.45 5.82
N SER A 149 -15.24 -2.50 5.67
CA SER A 149 -14.89 -1.58 6.74
C SER A 149 -14.24 -0.30 6.21
N SER A 150 -14.15 0.69 7.08
CA SER A 150 -13.40 1.91 6.85
C SER A 150 -12.74 2.38 8.14
N ASP A 151 -11.48 2.80 8.04
CA ASP A 151 -10.73 3.42 9.11
C ASP A 151 -10.37 4.86 8.73
N VAL A 152 -10.53 5.78 9.68
CA VAL A 152 -10.34 7.21 9.48
C VAL A 152 -9.21 7.69 10.38
N PHE A 153 -8.26 8.37 9.77
CA PHE A 153 -7.08 8.92 10.42
C PHE A 153 -7.03 10.43 10.24
N VAL A 154 -6.43 11.10 11.21
CA VAL A 154 -6.06 12.51 11.13
C VAL A 154 -4.55 12.67 11.31
N TYR A 155 -3.93 13.54 10.53
CA TYR A 155 -2.52 13.86 10.61
C TYR A 155 -2.32 15.05 11.54
N VAL A 156 -1.71 14.81 12.70
CA VAL A 156 -1.50 15.83 13.74
C VAL A 156 -0.08 15.70 14.26
N ASP A 157 0.61 16.83 14.41
CA ASP A 157 1.97 16.89 14.98
C ASP A 157 2.99 15.94 14.33
N GLY A 158 2.84 15.66 13.03
CA GLY A 158 3.75 14.80 12.26
C GLY A 158 3.38 13.31 12.26
N HIS A 159 2.23 12.94 12.81
CA HIS A 159 1.81 11.56 12.97
C HIS A 159 0.36 11.34 12.53
N TRP A 160 0.06 10.17 11.98
CA TRP A 160 -1.33 9.73 11.78
C TRP A 160 -1.90 9.17 13.07
N HIS A 161 -3.11 9.60 13.42
CA HIS A 161 -3.87 9.10 14.55
C HIS A 161 -5.23 8.62 14.10
N ALA A 162 -5.64 7.42 14.50
CA ALA A 162 -6.98 6.93 14.19
C ALA A 162 -8.02 7.67 15.06
N ILE A 163 -9.11 8.10 14.43
CA ILE A 163 -10.25 8.75 15.10
C ILE A 163 -11.54 7.94 15.00
N TYR A 164 -11.68 7.08 13.98
CA TYR A 164 -12.90 6.32 13.78
C TYR A 164 -12.66 5.03 12.99
N SER A 165 -13.41 3.99 13.32
CA SER A 165 -13.49 2.76 12.53
C SER A 165 -14.94 2.29 12.43
N GLN A 166 -15.33 1.73 11.29
CA GLN A 166 -16.64 1.10 11.09
C GLN A 166 -16.49 -0.19 10.32
N HIS A 167 -17.14 -1.23 10.80
CA HIS A 167 -17.32 -2.49 10.08
C HIS A 167 -18.78 -2.65 9.66
N THR A 168 -19.00 -3.19 8.47
CA THR A 168 -20.33 -3.43 7.91
C THR A 168 -20.40 -4.87 7.39
N ALA A 169 -21.55 -5.52 7.58
CA ALA A 169 -21.80 -6.78 6.90
C ALA A 169 -22.12 -6.50 5.43
N VAL A 170 -21.32 -7.07 4.52
CA VAL A 170 -21.65 -7.06 3.09
C VAL A 170 -22.46 -8.32 2.82
N ASN A 171 -23.78 -8.18 2.75
CA ASN A 171 -24.63 -9.24 2.21
C ASN A 171 -24.60 -9.12 0.68
N ALA A 172 -24.45 -10.24 -0.03
CA ALA A 172 -24.79 -10.28 -1.45
C ALA A 172 -26.29 -9.94 -1.55
N GLY A 173 -26.59 -8.75 -2.07
CA GLY A 173 -27.96 -8.33 -2.38
C GLY A 173 -28.57 -9.15 -3.50
#